data_AF-A0A7J8P110-F1
#
_entry.id   AF-A0A7J8P110-F1
#
_cell.length_a   1.000
_cell.length_b   1.000
_cell.length_c   1.000
_cell.angle_alpha   90.00
_cell.angle_beta   90.00
_cell.angle_gamma   90.00
#
_symmetry.space_group_name_H-M   'P 1'
#
loop_
_entity.id
_entity.type
_entity.pdbx_description
1 polymer ?
#
loop_
_entity_poly.entity_id
_entity_poly.type
_entity_poly.pdbx_seq_one_letter_code
_entity_poly.pdbx_strand_id
1 'polypeptide(L)'
;MGEWCQNHHAASGLTKKVLQSTISEREAEKQVIEFVKRHVGTYTPHLAGNSVYMDFIFLKKYMPDLASLFSHVVVDVSSVRALCIRWYPR
;
A
#
# COMPACT_ATOMS: atom_id res chain seq x y z
N MET A 1 9.27 -16.75 -3.76
CA MET A 1 7.81 -16.62 -3.48
C MET A 1 7.29 -17.97 -3.02
N GLY A 2 6.47 -18.02 -1.97
CA GLY A 2 5.78 -19.26 -1.59
C GLY A 2 4.75 -19.69 -2.65
N GLU A 3 4.27 -20.92 -2.56
CA GLU A 3 3.35 -21.53 -3.54
C GLU A 3 2.09 -20.66 -3.78
N TRP A 4 1.46 -20.19 -2.69
CA TRP A 4 0.28 -19.35 -2.78
C TRP A 4 0.53 -18.07 -3.61
N CYS A 5 1.65 -17.38 -3.38
CA CYS A 5 2.01 -16.18 -4.13
C CYS A 5 2.24 -16.46 -5.61
N GLN A 6 2.92 -17.58 -5.93
CA GLN A 6 3.17 -17.97 -7.32
C GLN A 6 1.85 -18.19 -8.07
N ASN A 7 0.94 -18.97 -7.48
CA ASN A 7 -0.37 -19.27 -8.07
C ASN A 7 -1.23 -18.01 -8.20
N HIS A 8 -1.31 -17.20 -7.14
CA HIS A 8 -2.16 -16.00 -7.11
C HIS A 8 -1.67 -14.91 -8.10
N HIS A 9 -0.36 -14.66 -8.17
CA HIS A 9 0.21 -13.66 -9.08
C HIS A 9 0.26 -14.15 -10.54
N ALA A 10 0.36 -15.46 -10.78
CA ALA A 10 0.19 -16.03 -12.11
C ALA A 10 -1.26 -15.87 -12.60
N ALA A 11 -2.25 -16.22 -11.76
CA ALA A 11 -3.67 -16.16 -12.11
C ALA A 11 -4.15 -14.72 -12.40
N SER A 12 -3.65 -13.72 -11.66
CA SER A 12 -3.95 -12.31 -11.91
C SER A 12 -3.16 -11.71 -13.10
N GLY A 13 -2.23 -12.48 -13.69
CA GLY A 13 -1.32 -12.01 -14.73
C GLY A 13 -0.23 -11.04 -14.23
N LEU A 14 -0.16 -10.79 -12.92
CA LEU A 14 0.81 -9.87 -12.32
C LEU A 14 2.25 -10.33 -12.57
N THR A 15 2.54 -11.63 -12.47
CA THR A 15 3.89 -12.18 -12.71
C THR A 15 4.41 -11.80 -14.10
N LYS A 16 3.58 -11.96 -15.13
CA LYS A 16 3.94 -11.61 -16.51
C LYS A 16 4.15 -10.10 -16.67
N LYS A 17 3.29 -9.28 -16.08
CA LYS A 17 3.40 -7.81 -16.11
C LYS A 17 4.68 -7.32 -15.44
N VAL A 18 5.05 -7.90 -14.30
CA VAL A 18 6.29 -7.54 -13.58
C VAL A 18 7.52 -7.87 -14.42
N LEU A 19 7.58 -9.06 -15.05
CA LEU A 19 8.69 -9.45 -15.91
C LEU A 19 8.84 -8.57 -17.16
N GLN A 20 7.75 -7.97 -17.63
CA GLN A 20 7.73 -7.06 -18.78
C GLN A 20 7.87 -5.58 -18.38
N SER A 21 7.85 -5.27 -17.08
CA SER A 21 7.90 -3.90 -16.59
C SER A 21 9.27 -3.29 -16.82
N THR A 22 9.29 -2.06 -17.33
CA THR A 22 10.50 -1.22 -17.45
C THR A 22 10.60 -0.19 -16.32
N ILE A 23 9.61 -0.15 -15.42
CA ILE A 23 9.56 0.79 -14.30
C ILE A 23 10.38 0.23 -13.14
N SER A 24 11.41 0.96 -12.74
CA SER A 24 12.19 0.66 -11.54
C SER A 24 11.46 1.08 -10.27
N GLU A 25 11.84 0.52 -9.12
CA GLU A 25 11.30 0.89 -7.80
C GLU A 25 11.37 2.40 -7.55
N ARG A 26 12.52 3.02 -7.82
CA ARG A 26 12.72 4.48 -7.64
C ARG A 26 11.86 5.32 -8.58
N GLU A 27 11.63 4.84 -9.81
CA GLU A 27 10.77 5.53 -10.77
C GLU A 27 9.31 5.46 -10.34
N ALA A 28 8.86 4.29 -9.87
CA ALA A 28 7.53 4.13 -9.30
C ALA A 28 7.32 5.03 -8.08
N GLU A 29 8.29 5.10 -7.15
CA GLU A 29 8.23 5.96 -5.97
C GLU A 29 8.02 7.43 -6.35
N LYS A 30 8.81 7.95 -7.30
CA LYS A 30 8.69 9.34 -7.78
C LYS A 30 7.32 9.64 -8.36
N GLN A 31 6.82 8.77 -9.25
CA GLN A 31 5.52 8.95 -9.89
C GLN A 31 4.40 9.00 -8.86
N VAL A 32 4.46 8.16 -7.82
CA VAL A 32 3.48 8.16 -6.74
C VAL A 32 3.61 9.41 -5.86
N ILE A 33 4.83 9.84 -5.52
CA ILE A 33 5.06 11.09 -4.76
C ILE A 33 4.44 12.29 -5.49
N GLU A 34 4.67 12.40 -6.80
CA GLU A 34 4.10 13.49 -7.62
C GLU A 34 2.58 13.41 -7.67
N PHE A 35 2.01 12.21 -7.76
CA PHE A 35 0.57 12.02 -7.65
C PHE A 35 0.04 12.48 -6.28
N VAL A 36 0.65 12.04 -5.18
CA VAL A 36 0.21 12.38 -3.82
C VAL A 36 0.30 13.89 -3.58
N LYS A 37 1.44 14.52 -3.89
CA LYS A 37 1.66 15.95 -3.68
C LYS A 37 0.64 16.82 -4.43
N ARG A 38 0.21 16.40 -5.62
CA ARG A 38 -0.82 17.12 -6.39
C ARG A 38 -2.21 17.11 -5.73
N HIS A 39 -2.52 16.13 -4.89
CA HIS A 39 -3.87 15.96 -4.34
C HIS A 39 -3.99 16.32 -2.85
N VAL A 40 -2.89 16.27 -2.10
CA VAL A 40 -2.88 16.42 -0.64
C VAL A 40 -2.68 17.87 -0.18
N GLY A 41 -2.24 18.79 -1.05
CA GLY A 41 -2.03 20.18 -0.66
C GLY A 41 -1.00 20.32 0.47
N THR A 42 -1.34 21.05 1.55
CA THR A 42 -0.41 21.40 2.64
C THR A 42 -0.54 20.56 3.91
N TYR A 43 -1.51 19.64 4.00
CA TYR A 43 -1.70 18.83 5.21
C TYR A 43 -0.90 17.53 5.14
N THR A 44 -0.58 16.94 6.30
CA THR A 44 0.00 15.59 6.37
C THR A 44 -1.11 14.55 6.19
N PRO A 45 -1.11 13.78 5.09
CA PRO A 45 -2.13 12.76 4.82
C PRO A 45 -1.94 11.54 5.73
N HIS A 46 -3.05 10.82 5.96
CA HIS A 46 -3.02 9.51 6.59
C HIS A 46 -3.11 8.43 5.50
N LEU A 47 -2.29 7.38 5.62
CA LEU A 47 -2.42 6.22 4.75
C LEU A 47 -3.67 5.42 5.16
N ALA A 48 -4.50 5.08 4.18
CA ALA A 48 -5.77 4.39 4.41
C ALA A 48 -5.89 3.12 3.56
N GLY A 49 -6.42 2.04 4.14
CA GLY A 49 -6.57 0.76 3.45
C GLY A 49 -6.94 -0.39 4.38
N ASN A 50 -6.93 -1.61 3.86
CA ASN A 50 -7.28 -2.83 4.60
C ASN A 50 -6.00 -3.59 4.98
N SER A 51 -5.75 -3.74 6.29
CA SER A 51 -4.47 -4.25 6.81
C SER A 51 -3.28 -3.40 6.33
N VAL A 52 -3.53 -2.10 6.11
CA VAL A 52 -2.63 -1.17 5.41
C VAL A 52 -1.30 -0.93 6.13
N TYR A 53 -1.24 -1.29 7.41
CA TYR A 53 0.00 -1.25 8.17
C TYR A 53 1.08 -2.14 7.53
N MET A 54 0.71 -3.27 6.92
CA MET A 54 1.65 -4.14 6.21
C MET A 54 2.22 -3.44 4.97
N ASP A 55 1.38 -2.79 4.17
CA ASP A 55 1.83 -1.97 3.05
C ASP A 55 2.77 -0.86 3.53
N PHE A 56 2.44 -0.19 4.64
CA PHE A 56 3.27 0.89 5.17
C PHE A 56 4.66 0.42 5.61
N ILE A 57 4.80 -0.80 6.14
CA ILE A 57 6.10 -1.39 6.45
C ILE A 57 6.94 -1.56 5.18
N PHE A 58 6.33 -2.03 4.09
CA PHE A 58 7.04 -2.14 2.80
C PHE A 58 7.46 -0.78 2.27
N LEU A 59 6.58 0.23 2.34
CA LEU A 59 6.92 1.59 1.94
C LEU A 59 8.09 2.13 2.76
N LYS A 60 8.07 1.99 4.09
CA LYS A 60 9.19 2.46 4.94
C LYS A 60 10.55 1.83 4.58
N LYS A 61 10.54 0.61 4.03
CA LYS A 61 11.77 -0.11 3.66
C LYS A 61 12.23 0.17 2.23
N TYR A 62 11.30 0.19 1.28
CA TYR A 62 11.59 0.19 -0.16
C TYR A 62 11.28 1.54 -0.84
N MET A 63 10.42 2.37 -0.24
CA MET A 63 10.03 3.69 -0.74
C MET A 63 9.97 4.71 0.41
N PRO A 64 11.10 4.98 1.08
CA PRO A 64 11.15 5.79 2.29
C PRO A 64 10.76 7.27 2.05
N ASP A 65 11.03 7.82 0.86
CA ASP A 65 10.67 9.20 0.53
C ASP A 65 9.15 9.31 0.41
N LEU A 66 8.49 8.32 -0.19
CA LEU A 66 7.03 8.25 -0.24
C LEU A 66 6.44 8.02 1.15
N ALA A 67 7.01 7.11 1.94
CA ALA A 67 6.56 6.84 3.30
C ALA A 67 6.62 8.10 4.19
N SER A 68 7.62 8.96 3.99
CA SER A 68 7.80 10.21 4.74
C SER A 68 6.69 11.23 4.54
N LEU A 69 5.89 11.11 3.47
CA LEU A 69 4.75 11.98 3.24
C LEU A 69 3.60 11.71 4.21
N PHE A 70 3.50 10.51 4.76
CA PHE A 70 2.34 10.09 5.57
C PHE A 70 2.61 10.20 7.06
N SER A 71 1.54 10.39 7.83
CA SER A 71 1.57 10.25 9.30
C SER A 71 1.96 8.82 9.72
N HIS A 72 2.53 8.67 10.91
CA HIS A 72 2.70 7.36 11.54
C HIS A 72 1.36 6.70 11.90
N VAL A 73 0.30 7.51 12.03
CA VAL A 73 -1.08 7.06 12.23
C VAL A 73 -1.68 6.65 10.89
N VAL A 74 -2.35 5.51 10.85
CA VAL A 74 -3.02 4.97 9.66
C VAL A 74 -4.52 4.81 9.88
N VAL A 75 -5.30 4.89 8.80
CA VAL A 75 -6.73 4.58 8.80
C VAL A 75 -6.90 3.15 8.28
N ASP A 76 -6.86 2.17 9.19
CA ASP A 76 -6.96 0.76 8.85
C ASP A 76 -8.39 0.22 9.00
N VAL A 77 -9.04 -0.06 7.87
CA VAL A 77 -10.43 -0.54 7.86
C VAL A 77 -10.57 -1.97 8.37
N SER A 78 -9.47 -2.75 8.42
CA SER A 78 -9.48 -4.07 9.06
C SER A 78 -9.72 -3.96 10.57
N SER A 79 -9.19 -2.91 11.21
CA SER A 79 -9.43 -2.63 12.63
C SER A 79 -10.90 -2.31 12.85
N VAL A 80 -11.50 -1.45 12.03
CA VAL A 80 -12.93 -1.12 12.10
C VAL A 80 -13.78 -2.37 11.89
N ARG A 81 -13.46 -3.21 10.89
CA ARG A 81 -14.15 -4.48 10.66
C ARG A 81 -14.06 -5.41 11.88
N ALA A 82 -12.88 -5.52 12.49
CA ALA A 82 -12.65 -6.37 13.66
C ALA A 82 -13.46 -5.91 14.87
N LEU A 83 -13.60 -4.59 15.07
CA LEU A 83 -14.48 -4.00 16.08
C LEU A 83 -15.95 -4.26 15.76
N CYS A 84 -16.37 -4.04 14.51
CA CYS A 84 -17.75 -4.26 14.08
C CYS A 84 -18.22 -5.70 14.33
N ILE A 85 -17.40 -6.70 13.97
CA ILE A 85 -17.71 -8.12 14.22
C ILE A 85 -17.94 -8.42 15.71
N ARG A 86 -17.27 -7.69 16.62
CA ARG A 86 -17.35 -7.92 18.08
C ARG A 86 -18.45 -7.09 18.74
N TRP A 87 -18.60 -5.85 18.32
CA TRP A 87 -19.54 -4.88 18.92
C TRP A 87 -20.94 -4.98 18.32
N TYR A 88 -21.04 -5.42 17.06
CA TYR A 88 -22.29 -5.59 16.32
C TYR A 88 -22.33 -6.95 15.60
N PRO A 89 -22.32 -8.08 16.33
CA PRO A 89 -22.51 -9.40 15.75
C PRO A 89 -23.99 -9.54 15.35
N ARG A 90 -24.30 -9.18 14.11
CA ARG A 90 -25.58 -9.51 13.46
C ARG A 90 -25.31 -10.45 12.30
#